data_AF-A0A7N2KQF1-F1
#
_entry.id   AF-A0A7N2KQF1-F1
#
_cell.length_a   1.000
_cell.length_b   1.000
_cell.length_c   1.000
_cell.angle_alpha   90.00
_cell.angle_beta   90.00
_cell.angle_gamma   90.00
#
_symmetry.space_group_name_H-M   'P 1'
#
loop_
_entity.id
_entity.type
_entity.pdbx_description
1 polymer ?
#
loop_
_entity_poly.entity_id
_entity_poly.type
_entity_poly.pdbx_seq_one_letter_code
_entity_poly.pdbx_strand_id
1 'polypeptide(L)'
;MEYCKLQIVAIVSLVLLFPVIDAWGHDGHYIVCSIAQSRLNKGAAEIVEELLPKSAQNDLGSVCIWADQIKFHYPWSRPLHFVNTPDVCNYKFSRDCKDENGREGRCVAGAIQNYTSQLIDSSSKDNLTEALLFFSHFLGDIHQPLHCGFASDKGGNTIEVHWYTRKQNLHHIWDDNIIETAQERFYSSNLADQIDAIQKNITTGWADQVKSWESCSYTDTTCADVYASESIEAACDWAYKDATEGSVLEDEYFLSRLPVVNKRLAQAGVRLAAILNHYFK
;
A
#
# COMPACT_ATOMS: atom_id res chain seq x y z
N MET A 1 -6.99 8.94 67.00
CA MET A 1 -5.98 8.74 65.95
C MET A 1 -6.67 8.11 64.77
N GLU A 2 -6.88 8.91 63.73
CA GLU A 2 -7.63 8.55 62.53
C GLU A 2 -6.82 7.57 61.67
N TYR A 3 -7.47 6.50 61.23
CA TYR A 3 -6.92 5.57 60.24
C TYR A 3 -7.21 6.13 58.85
N CYS A 4 -6.19 6.69 58.21
CA CYS A 4 -6.26 7.14 56.82
C CYS A 4 -6.21 5.91 55.89
N LYS A 5 -7.33 5.55 55.27
CA LYS A 5 -7.39 4.52 54.23
C LYS A 5 -6.86 5.11 52.92
N LEU A 6 -5.63 4.76 52.56
CA LEU A 6 -5.07 5.05 51.25
C LEU A 6 -5.67 4.06 50.23
N GLN A 7 -6.67 4.49 49.46
CA GLN A 7 -7.12 3.74 48.29
C GLN A 7 -6.10 3.94 47.16
N ILE A 8 -5.30 2.91 46.89
CA ILE A 8 -4.48 2.84 45.68
C ILE A 8 -5.43 2.56 44.53
N VAL A 9 -5.79 3.60 43.78
CA VAL A 9 -6.48 3.45 42.50
C VAL A 9 -5.42 3.01 41.49
N ALA A 10 -5.40 1.72 41.17
CA ALA A 10 -4.62 1.20 40.05
C ALA A 10 -5.26 1.70 38.75
N ILE A 11 -4.65 2.70 38.12
CA ILE A 11 -4.97 3.10 36.75
C ILE A 11 -4.40 2.01 35.85
N VAL A 12 -5.22 1.01 35.53
CA VAL A 12 -4.95 0.11 34.41
C VAL A 12 -5.21 0.92 33.15
N SER A 13 -4.16 1.50 32.58
CA SER A 13 -4.20 2.05 31.22
C SER A 13 -4.47 0.88 30.28
N LEU A 14 -5.74 0.70 29.94
CA LEU A 14 -6.16 -0.15 28.83
C LEU A 14 -5.63 0.54 27.56
N VAL A 15 -4.43 0.17 27.13
CA VAL A 15 -3.96 0.47 25.78
C VAL A 15 -4.88 -0.31 24.86
N LEU A 16 -5.92 0.36 24.37
CA LEU A 16 -6.66 -0.08 23.20
C LEU A 16 -5.64 -0.13 22.07
N LEU A 17 -5.11 -1.33 21.81
CA LEU A 17 -4.49 -1.66 20.54
C LEU A 17 -5.60 -1.56 19.50
N PHE A 18 -5.84 -0.34 19.02
CA PHE A 18 -6.57 -0.17 17.79
C PHE A 18 -5.74 -0.89 16.72
N PRO A 19 -6.33 -1.76 15.89
CA PRO A 19 -5.64 -2.23 14.71
C PRO A 19 -5.21 -0.98 13.94
N VAL A 20 -3.90 -0.86 13.76
CA VAL A 20 -3.35 0.20 12.94
C VAL A 20 -3.83 -0.12 11.53
N ILE A 21 -4.61 0.78 10.95
CA ILE A 21 -5.12 0.65 9.59
C ILE A 21 -3.95 1.03 8.69
N ASP A 22 -2.99 0.11 8.55
CA ASP A 22 -1.85 0.26 7.66
C ASP A 22 -2.26 -0.09 6.25
N ALA A 23 -1.47 0.38 5.28
CA ALA A 23 -1.72 0.05 3.90
C ALA A 23 -1.31 -1.39 3.61
N TRP A 24 -0.68 -1.72 2.47
CA TRP A 24 0.12 -2.95 2.50
C TRP A 24 0.94 -2.95 3.79
N GLY A 25 1.06 -4.09 4.44
CA GLY A 25 1.89 -4.16 5.63
C GLY A 25 3.31 -3.68 5.36
N HIS A 26 4.10 -3.55 6.43
CA HIS A 26 5.52 -3.23 6.35
C HIS A 26 6.24 -4.01 5.21
N ASP A 27 5.99 -5.32 5.13
CA ASP A 27 6.64 -6.21 4.18
C ASP A 27 6.17 -5.97 2.73
N GLY A 28 4.88 -5.68 2.52
CA GLY A 28 4.37 -5.35 1.20
C GLY A 28 4.99 -4.06 0.66
N HIS A 29 5.07 -3.00 1.47
CA HIS A 29 5.76 -1.76 1.06
C HIS A 29 7.25 -1.95 0.82
N TYR A 30 7.91 -2.72 1.68
CA TYR A 30 9.32 -3.03 1.51
C TYR A 30 9.54 -3.77 0.18
N ILE A 31 8.74 -4.81 -0.13
CA ILE A 31 8.80 -5.53 -1.42
C ILE A 31 8.64 -4.58 -2.60
N VAL A 32 7.58 -3.75 -2.59
CA VAL A 32 7.28 -2.81 -3.67
C VAL A 32 8.46 -1.88 -3.93
N CYS A 33 9.01 -1.29 -2.87
CA CYS A 33 10.08 -0.32 -2.98
C CYS A 33 11.44 -0.94 -3.30
N SER A 34 11.75 -2.14 -2.81
CA SER A 34 12.95 -2.88 -3.21
C SER A 34 12.91 -3.27 -4.68
N ILE A 35 11.75 -3.74 -5.19
CA ILE A 35 11.57 -4.02 -6.62
C ILE A 35 11.71 -2.74 -7.44
N ALA A 36 11.16 -1.61 -6.98
CA ALA A 36 11.28 -0.36 -7.69
C ALA A 36 12.74 0.11 -7.76
N GLN A 37 13.44 0.11 -6.62
CA GLN A 37 14.81 0.60 -6.52
C GLN A 37 15.78 -0.21 -7.39
N SER A 38 15.60 -1.54 -7.50
CA SER A 38 16.44 -2.39 -8.38
C SER A 38 16.24 -2.12 -9.87
N ARG A 39 15.19 -1.39 -10.24
CA ARG A 39 14.78 -1.08 -11.62
C ARG A 39 14.97 0.38 -12.00
N LEU A 40 15.55 1.20 -11.12
CA LEU A 40 15.82 2.59 -11.43
C LEU A 40 16.92 2.71 -12.50
N ASN A 41 16.73 3.66 -13.42
CA ASN A 41 17.79 4.10 -14.31
C ASN A 41 18.81 4.96 -13.51
N LYS A 42 19.89 5.37 -14.15
CA LYS A 42 20.95 6.13 -13.48
C LYS A 42 20.45 7.45 -12.87
N GLY A 43 19.74 8.29 -13.63
CA GLY A 43 19.25 9.57 -13.13
C GLY A 43 18.25 9.43 -11.99
N ALA A 44 17.30 8.49 -12.10
CA ALA A 44 16.35 8.21 -11.04
C ALA A 44 17.02 7.66 -9.77
N ALA A 45 18.02 6.79 -9.91
CA ALA A 45 18.79 6.27 -8.78
C ALA A 45 19.55 7.39 -8.05
N GLU A 46 20.18 8.31 -8.78
CA GLU A 46 20.88 9.46 -8.21
C GLU A 46 19.93 10.39 -7.43
N ILE A 47 18.76 10.70 -7.99
CA ILE A 47 17.75 11.52 -7.31
C ILE A 47 17.18 10.83 -6.06
N VAL A 48 16.88 9.53 -6.15
CA VAL A 48 16.39 8.76 -4.99
C VAL A 48 17.45 8.73 -3.89
N GLU A 49 18.71 8.45 -4.21
CA GLU A 49 19.81 8.45 -3.24
C GLU A 49 20.00 9.83 -2.58
N GLU A 50 19.89 10.92 -3.35
CA GLU A 50 20.00 12.29 -2.84
C GLU A 50 18.86 12.63 -1.85
N LEU A 51 17.63 12.22 -2.16
CA LEU A 51 16.44 12.54 -1.36
C LEU A 51 16.27 11.64 -0.14
N LEU A 52 16.86 10.45 -0.14
CA LEU A 52 16.76 9.53 0.99
C LEU A 52 17.47 10.07 2.24
N PRO A 53 16.88 9.93 3.43
CA PRO A 53 17.57 10.28 4.66
C PRO A 53 18.78 9.35 4.85
N LYS A 54 19.89 9.87 5.38
CA LYS A 54 21.12 9.07 5.62
C LYS A 54 20.88 7.80 6.45
N SER A 55 19.89 7.82 7.35
CA SER A 55 19.49 6.66 8.14
C SER A 55 18.98 5.48 7.31
N ALA A 56 18.44 5.74 6.11
CA ALA A 56 17.97 4.73 5.18
C ALA A 56 19.12 3.98 4.48
N GLN A 57 20.37 4.47 4.55
CA GLN A 57 21.54 3.82 3.94
C GLN A 57 21.35 3.47 2.46
N ASN A 58 20.71 4.36 1.70
CA ASN A 58 20.32 4.16 0.30
C ASN A 58 19.42 2.93 0.08
N ASP A 59 18.57 2.59 1.05
CA ASP A 59 17.52 1.57 0.92
C ASP A 59 16.15 2.27 0.99
N LEU A 60 15.50 2.41 -0.16
CA LEU A 60 14.15 2.98 -0.26
C LEU A 60 13.12 2.08 0.45
N GLY A 61 13.32 0.75 0.41
CA GLY A 61 12.45 -0.22 1.09
C GLY A 61 12.33 0.05 2.58
N SER A 62 13.46 0.38 3.24
CA SER A 62 13.51 0.67 4.68
C SER A 62 12.65 1.84 5.16
N VAL A 63 12.27 2.75 4.26
CA VAL A 63 11.52 3.97 4.58
C VAL A 63 10.16 4.05 3.89
N CYS A 64 9.79 3.06 3.09
CA CYS A 64 8.49 3.07 2.40
C CYS A 64 7.29 2.87 3.31
N ILE A 65 7.48 2.49 4.57
CA ILE A 65 6.41 2.46 5.59
C ILE A 65 6.20 3.82 6.28
N TRP A 66 7.04 4.82 6.01
CA TRP A 66 7.05 6.09 6.75
C TRP A 66 5.70 6.84 6.72
N ALA A 67 4.98 6.80 5.60
CA ALA A 67 3.69 7.49 5.47
C ALA A 67 2.65 6.95 6.47
N ASP A 68 2.65 5.64 6.72
CA ASP A 68 1.80 5.01 7.74
C ASP A 68 2.17 5.44 9.16
N GLN A 69 3.46 5.61 9.43
CA GLN A 69 3.93 6.06 10.74
C GLN A 69 3.55 7.53 11.00
N ILE A 70 3.62 8.38 9.97
CA ILE A 70 3.40 9.82 10.12
C ILE A 70 1.91 10.21 10.09
N LYS A 71 0.98 9.36 9.60
CA LYS A 71 -0.45 9.70 9.49
C LYS A 71 -1.15 10.03 10.83
N PHE A 72 -0.53 9.69 11.96
CA PHE A 72 -0.98 10.11 13.29
C PHE A 72 -0.52 11.53 13.66
N HIS A 73 0.67 11.92 13.21
CA HIS A 73 1.22 13.27 13.36
C HIS A 73 0.68 14.22 12.27
N TYR A 74 0.36 13.69 11.10
CA TYR A 74 -0.24 14.38 9.96
C TYR A 74 -1.64 13.81 9.66
N PRO A 75 -2.68 14.09 10.49
CA PRO A 75 -4.02 13.51 10.30
C PRO A 75 -4.64 13.80 8.92
N TRP A 76 -4.20 14.87 8.27
CA TRP A 76 -4.62 15.24 6.92
C TRP A 76 -4.19 14.22 5.86
N SER A 77 -3.16 13.39 6.13
CA SER A 77 -2.67 12.37 5.19
C SER A 77 -3.47 11.08 5.23
N ARG A 78 -4.25 10.81 6.28
CA ARG A 78 -4.98 9.54 6.44
C ARG A 78 -5.88 9.19 5.24
N PRO A 79 -6.69 10.10 4.67
CA PRO A 79 -7.51 9.77 3.51
C PRO A 79 -6.70 9.56 2.22
N LEU A 80 -5.41 9.89 2.23
CA LEU A 80 -4.54 9.76 1.07
C LEU A 80 -4.03 8.34 0.86
N HIS A 81 -4.28 7.42 1.80
CA HIS A 81 -3.87 6.01 1.68
C HIS A 81 -4.84 5.18 0.86
N PHE A 82 -6.08 5.63 0.63
CA PHE A 82 -7.09 4.80 -0.04
C PHE A 82 -7.99 5.63 -0.95
N VAL A 83 -8.88 4.94 -1.67
CA VAL A 83 -10.04 5.52 -2.31
C VAL A 83 -11.28 4.69 -2.02
N ASN A 84 -12.37 5.36 -1.69
CA ASN A 84 -13.63 4.71 -1.36
C ASN A 84 -14.56 4.71 -2.57
N THR A 85 -15.00 3.52 -3.00
CA THR A 85 -15.96 3.35 -4.09
C THR A 85 -17.37 3.04 -3.55
N PRO A 86 -18.45 3.40 -4.27
CA PRO A 86 -19.82 3.21 -3.80
C PRO A 86 -20.36 1.82 -4.16
N ASP A 87 -19.88 0.76 -3.50
CA ASP A 87 -20.33 -0.63 -3.64
C ASP A 87 -20.45 -1.10 -5.10
N VAL A 88 -19.55 -0.63 -5.96
CA VAL A 88 -19.49 -0.95 -7.39
C VAL A 88 -18.07 -1.30 -7.80
N CYS A 89 -17.94 -2.26 -8.71
CA CYS A 89 -16.66 -2.74 -9.22
C CYS A 89 -16.07 -1.83 -10.32
N ASN A 90 -16.09 -0.51 -10.10
CA ASN A 90 -15.42 0.46 -10.96
C ASN A 90 -15.02 1.69 -10.18
N TYR A 91 -14.00 2.37 -10.67
CA TYR A 91 -13.49 3.61 -10.12
C TYR A 91 -13.66 4.76 -11.12
N LYS A 92 -13.98 5.95 -10.61
CA LYS A 92 -13.98 7.21 -11.36
C LYS A 92 -13.44 8.32 -10.46
N PHE A 93 -12.34 8.97 -10.86
CA PHE A 93 -11.70 10.03 -10.07
C PHE A 93 -12.69 11.10 -9.60
N SER A 94 -13.52 11.64 -10.50
CA SER A 94 -14.49 12.69 -10.17
C SER A 94 -15.60 12.27 -9.21
N ARG A 95 -15.88 10.96 -9.11
CA ARG A 95 -16.89 10.43 -8.18
C ARG A 95 -16.26 10.08 -6.84
N ASP A 96 -15.08 9.45 -6.88
CA ASP A 96 -14.53 8.66 -5.78
C ASP A 96 -13.33 9.31 -5.09
N CYS A 97 -12.54 10.13 -5.80
CA CYS A 97 -11.33 10.73 -5.24
C CYS A 97 -11.65 11.97 -4.38
N LYS A 98 -12.10 11.72 -3.16
CA LYS A 98 -12.43 12.75 -2.16
C LYS A 98 -12.31 12.22 -0.74
N ASP A 99 -12.09 13.11 0.21
CA ASP A 99 -12.13 12.75 1.64
C ASP A 99 -13.57 12.66 2.18
N GLU A 100 -13.70 12.29 3.46
CA GLU A 100 -15.00 12.19 4.15
C GLU A 100 -15.80 13.51 4.19
N ASN A 101 -15.13 14.65 4.03
CA ASN A 101 -15.76 15.98 3.96
C ASN A 101 -16.12 16.37 2.51
N GLY A 102 -15.92 15.47 1.54
CA GLY A 102 -16.19 15.71 0.13
C GLY A 102 -15.16 16.60 -0.56
N ARG A 103 -13.96 16.79 0.01
CA ARG A 103 -12.90 17.56 -0.65
C ARG A 103 -12.27 16.75 -1.76
N GLU A 104 -12.47 17.19 -3.00
CA GLU A 104 -11.94 16.54 -4.20
C GLU A 104 -10.41 16.43 -4.17
N GLY A 105 -9.87 15.39 -4.82
CA GLY A 105 -8.44 15.10 -4.92
C GLY A 105 -7.81 14.52 -3.66
N ARG A 106 -8.55 14.40 -2.55
CA ARG A 106 -8.04 13.85 -1.27
C ARG A 106 -8.27 12.35 -1.17
N CYS A 107 -7.63 11.60 -2.05
CA CYS A 107 -7.55 10.14 -2.06
C CYS A 107 -6.15 9.70 -2.52
N VAL A 108 -5.87 8.39 -2.51
CA VAL A 108 -4.57 7.85 -2.97
C VAL A 108 -4.22 8.22 -4.41
N ALA A 109 -5.18 8.20 -5.35
CA ALA A 109 -4.92 8.59 -6.74
C ALA A 109 -4.52 10.06 -6.87
N GLY A 110 -5.22 10.96 -6.15
CA GLY A 110 -4.88 12.39 -6.11
C GLY A 110 -3.57 12.67 -5.37
N ALA A 111 -3.26 11.89 -4.33
CA ALA A 111 -1.99 11.98 -3.61
C ALA A 111 -0.80 11.63 -4.50
N ILE A 112 -0.91 10.55 -5.28
CA ILE A 112 0.10 10.15 -6.26
C ILE A 112 0.36 11.28 -7.25
N GLN A 113 -0.70 11.83 -7.86
CA GLN A 113 -0.57 12.97 -8.78
C GLN A 113 0.14 14.16 -8.11
N ASN A 114 -0.32 14.55 -6.92
CA ASN A 114 0.25 15.66 -6.16
C ASN A 114 1.74 15.47 -5.88
N TYR A 115 2.14 14.35 -5.27
CA TYR A 115 3.54 14.15 -4.90
C TYR A 115 4.45 13.88 -6.10
N THR A 116 3.94 13.32 -7.20
CA THR A 116 4.70 13.30 -8.45
C THR A 116 4.92 14.72 -8.98
N SER A 117 3.90 15.59 -8.99
CA SER A 117 4.07 16.99 -9.40
C SER A 117 5.10 17.74 -8.56
N GLN A 118 5.13 17.51 -7.24
CA GLN A 118 6.13 18.11 -6.34
C GLN A 118 7.54 17.63 -6.67
N LEU A 119 7.73 16.33 -6.91
CA LEU A 119 9.03 15.73 -7.23
C LEU A 119 9.64 16.25 -8.54
N ILE A 120 8.80 16.60 -9.52
CA ILE A 120 9.28 17.02 -10.85
C ILE A 120 9.38 18.54 -11.00
N ASP A 121 8.76 19.31 -10.11
CA ASP A 121 8.84 20.77 -10.11
C ASP A 121 10.11 21.25 -9.40
N SER A 122 11.14 21.57 -10.18
CA SER A 122 12.40 22.14 -9.66
C SER A 122 12.25 23.50 -8.96
N SER A 123 11.10 24.16 -9.07
CA SER A 123 10.79 25.41 -8.36
C SER A 123 10.02 25.21 -7.06
N SER A 124 9.63 23.96 -6.76
CA SER A 124 8.90 23.62 -5.55
C SER A 124 9.70 23.98 -4.29
N LYS A 125 8.98 24.47 -3.28
CA LYS A 125 9.50 24.69 -1.92
C LYS A 125 9.12 23.56 -0.97
N ASP A 126 8.56 22.49 -1.50
CA ASP A 126 8.10 21.34 -0.74
C ASP A 126 9.28 20.52 -0.22
N ASN A 127 9.01 19.71 0.79
CA ASN A 127 9.97 18.75 1.29
C ASN A 127 10.02 17.55 0.33
N LEU A 128 10.97 17.56 -0.62
CA LEU A 128 11.10 16.53 -1.64
C LEU A 128 11.40 15.14 -1.07
N THR A 129 12.02 15.04 0.12
CA THR A 129 12.14 13.77 0.83
C THR A 129 10.76 13.24 1.21
N GLU A 130 9.91 14.06 1.87
CA GLU A 130 8.53 13.63 2.18
C GLU A 130 7.74 13.31 0.91
N ALA A 131 7.91 14.10 -0.16
CA ALA A 131 7.25 13.83 -1.44
C ALA A 131 7.64 12.46 -2.01
N LEU A 132 8.93 12.10 -1.98
CA LEU A 132 9.41 10.77 -2.39
C LEU A 132 8.80 9.67 -1.51
N LEU A 133 8.85 9.82 -0.19
CA LEU A 133 8.35 8.79 0.73
C LEU A 133 6.84 8.58 0.60
N PHE A 134 6.07 9.67 0.52
CA PHE A 134 4.62 9.59 0.26
C PHE A 134 4.33 8.97 -1.10
N PHE A 135 5.00 9.43 -2.16
CA PHE A 135 4.79 8.90 -3.50
C PHE A 135 5.09 7.39 -3.57
N SER A 136 6.23 6.96 -3.03
CA SER A 136 6.62 5.54 -3.02
C SER A 136 5.64 4.68 -2.22
N HIS A 137 5.16 5.17 -1.07
CA HIS A 137 4.16 4.48 -0.26
C HIS A 137 2.82 4.37 -1.00
N PHE A 138 2.26 5.48 -1.48
CA PHE A 138 0.95 5.50 -2.13
C PHE A 138 0.90 4.71 -3.43
N LEU A 139 2.03 4.54 -4.13
CA LEU A 139 2.12 3.62 -5.26
C LEU A 139 1.95 2.16 -4.82
N GLY A 140 2.38 1.78 -3.63
CA GLY A 140 2.03 0.51 -3.00
C GLY A 140 0.52 0.45 -2.74
N ASP A 141 -0.01 1.41 -1.98
CA ASP A 141 -1.41 1.45 -1.52
C ASP A 141 -2.39 1.31 -2.66
N ILE A 142 -2.24 2.10 -3.73
CA ILE A 142 -3.18 2.08 -4.85
C ILE A 142 -3.22 0.72 -5.55
N HIS A 143 -2.21 -0.13 -5.36
CA HIS A 143 -2.17 -1.49 -5.88
C HIS A 143 -2.73 -2.54 -4.92
N GLN A 144 -2.91 -2.23 -3.64
CA GLN A 144 -3.64 -3.08 -2.70
C GLN A 144 -5.13 -3.06 -3.10
N PRO A 145 -5.73 -4.18 -3.51
CA PRO A 145 -7.11 -4.19 -3.98
C PRO A 145 -8.12 -3.51 -3.04
N LEU A 146 -8.04 -3.80 -1.74
CA LEU A 146 -8.97 -3.29 -0.74
C LEU A 146 -8.72 -1.82 -0.34
N HIS A 147 -7.59 -1.22 -0.74
CA HIS A 147 -7.39 0.23 -0.69
C HIS A 147 -8.22 0.99 -1.70
N CYS A 148 -8.75 0.30 -2.71
CA CYS A 148 -9.72 0.85 -3.66
C CYS A 148 -11.11 0.22 -3.47
N GLY A 149 -11.38 -0.32 -2.27
CA GLY A 149 -12.58 -1.08 -1.96
C GLY A 149 -13.82 -0.22 -1.69
N PHE A 150 -14.78 -0.82 -1.00
CA PHE A 150 -16.09 -0.24 -0.76
C PHE A 150 -16.10 0.67 0.47
N ALA A 151 -16.79 1.81 0.34
CA ALA A 151 -16.98 2.74 1.44
C ALA A 151 -17.79 2.12 2.60
N SER A 152 -18.75 1.25 2.27
CA SER A 152 -19.71 0.67 3.22
C SER A 152 -19.05 -0.25 4.24
N ASP A 153 -17.97 -0.93 3.86
CA ASP A 153 -17.19 -1.85 4.69
C ASP A 153 -15.78 -1.33 5.04
N LYS A 154 -15.51 -0.05 4.71
CA LYS A 154 -14.20 0.59 4.87
C LYS A 154 -13.07 -0.21 4.21
N GLY A 155 -13.28 -0.65 2.98
CA GLY A 155 -12.32 -1.50 2.26
C GLY A 155 -12.15 -2.87 2.90
N GLY A 156 -13.21 -3.46 3.47
CA GLY A 156 -13.17 -4.75 4.14
C GLY A 156 -12.64 -4.71 5.58
N ASN A 157 -12.33 -3.53 6.13
CA ASN A 157 -11.93 -3.39 7.54
C ASN A 157 -13.05 -3.81 8.51
N THR A 158 -14.31 -3.70 8.10
CA THR A 158 -15.46 -4.11 8.94
C THR A 158 -16.01 -5.48 8.58
N ILE A 159 -15.31 -6.26 7.75
CA ILE A 159 -15.65 -7.65 7.45
C ILE A 159 -14.76 -8.51 8.33
N GLU A 160 -15.29 -8.98 9.45
CA GLU A 160 -14.57 -9.84 10.39
C GLU A 160 -14.64 -11.29 9.93
N VAL A 161 -13.49 -11.94 9.85
CA VAL A 161 -13.32 -13.33 9.39
C VAL A 161 -12.31 -14.04 10.30
N HIS A 162 -11.96 -15.27 9.95
CA HIS A 162 -10.82 -15.96 10.53
C HIS A 162 -9.79 -16.23 9.43
N TRP A 163 -8.55 -15.82 9.65
CA TRP A 163 -7.41 -16.30 8.88
C TRP A 163 -6.88 -17.57 9.55
N TYR A 164 -7.17 -18.72 8.96
CA TYR A 164 -7.01 -20.02 9.62
C TYR A 164 -7.66 -20.00 11.02
N THR A 165 -6.86 -20.13 12.08
CA THR A 165 -7.35 -20.20 13.46
C THR A 165 -7.48 -18.85 14.16
N ARG A 166 -7.03 -17.75 13.53
CA ARG A 166 -6.98 -16.42 14.14
C ARG A 166 -8.09 -15.52 13.61
N LYS A 167 -8.80 -14.83 14.51
CA LYS A 167 -9.74 -13.76 14.12
C LYS A 167 -8.97 -12.62 13.45
N GLN A 168 -9.50 -12.11 12.36
CA GLN A 168 -8.95 -10.97 11.65
C GLN A 168 -10.01 -10.29 10.78
N ASN A 169 -9.79 -9.05 10.35
CA ASN A 169 -10.61 -8.44 9.30
C ASN A 169 -10.05 -8.73 7.90
N LEU A 170 -10.91 -8.64 6.87
CA LEU A 170 -10.56 -8.94 5.49
C LEU A 170 -9.47 -8.02 4.93
N HIS A 171 -9.47 -6.74 5.31
CA HIS A 171 -8.46 -5.77 4.85
C HIS A 171 -7.04 -6.22 5.22
N HIS A 172 -6.83 -6.50 6.50
CA HIS A 172 -5.53 -6.93 7.03
C HIS A 172 -5.06 -8.29 6.48
N ILE A 173 -5.99 -9.16 6.06
CA ILE A 173 -5.61 -10.40 5.37
C ILE A 173 -4.89 -10.10 4.05
N TRP A 174 -5.34 -9.06 3.34
CA TRP A 174 -4.71 -8.62 2.10
C TRP A 174 -3.45 -7.81 2.36
N ASP A 175 -3.41 -6.96 3.39
CA ASP A 175 -2.22 -6.16 3.72
C ASP A 175 -1.03 -7.02 4.17
N ASP A 176 -1.30 -7.99 5.04
CA ASP A 176 -0.28 -8.73 5.77
C ASP A 176 -0.40 -10.23 5.60
N ASN A 177 -1.55 -10.82 5.97
CA ASN A 177 -1.53 -12.24 6.31
C ASN A 177 -1.31 -13.17 5.12
N ILE A 178 -1.74 -12.81 3.91
CA ILE A 178 -1.38 -13.58 2.70
C ILE A 178 0.14 -13.53 2.46
N ILE A 179 0.78 -12.37 2.66
CA ILE A 179 2.22 -12.19 2.47
C ILE A 179 2.98 -12.99 3.54
N GLU A 180 2.67 -12.78 4.82
CA GLU A 180 3.28 -13.48 5.96
C GLU A 180 3.16 -15.00 5.82
N THR A 181 1.97 -15.50 5.48
CA THR A 181 1.74 -16.94 5.29
C THR A 181 2.57 -17.49 4.13
N ALA A 182 2.72 -16.73 3.04
CA ALA A 182 3.57 -17.13 1.92
C ALA A 182 5.05 -17.17 2.31
N GLN A 183 5.51 -16.20 3.11
CA GLN A 183 6.87 -16.17 3.64
C GLN A 183 7.19 -17.40 4.49
N GLU A 184 6.31 -17.72 5.44
CA GLU A 184 6.47 -18.90 6.29
C GLU A 184 6.49 -20.20 5.48
N ARG A 185 5.62 -20.34 4.47
CA ARG A 185 5.45 -21.59 3.73
C ARG A 185 6.44 -21.79 2.59
N PHE A 186 6.80 -20.73 1.88
CA PHE A 186 7.49 -20.82 0.59
C PHE A 186 8.83 -20.11 0.55
N TYR A 187 9.12 -19.22 1.51
CA TYR A 187 10.30 -18.36 1.47
C TYR A 187 11.15 -18.43 2.74
N SER A 188 11.07 -19.51 3.52
CA SER A 188 11.87 -19.70 4.75
C SER A 188 11.77 -18.53 5.74
N SER A 189 10.62 -17.83 5.77
CA SER A 189 10.42 -16.58 6.53
C SER A 189 11.44 -15.48 6.18
N ASN A 190 11.90 -15.44 4.93
CA ASN A 190 12.86 -14.48 4.40
C ASN A 190 12.22 -13.63 3.30
N LEU A 191 12.09 -12.33 3.57
CA LEU A 191 11.54 -11.35 2.65
C LEU A 191 12.35 -11.26 1.34
N ALA A 192 13.68 -11.41 1.41
CA ALA A 192 14.54 -11.34 0.23
C ALA A 192 14.23 -12.48 -0.76
N ASP A 193 13.96 -13.69 -0.27
CA ASP A 193 13.63 -14.83 -1.12
C ASP A 193 12.28 -14.61 -1.85
N GLN A 194 11.32 -13.94 -1.21
CA GLN A 194 10.06 -13.53 -1.84
C GLN A 194 10.28 -12.46 -2.90
N ILE A 195 11.08 -11.43 -2.59
CA ILE A 195 11.44 -10.36 -3.54
C ILE A 195 12.11 -10.97 -4.79
N ASP A 196 13.07 -11.87 -4.59
CA ASP A 196 13.78 -12.56 -5.68
C ASP A 196 12.83 -13.41 -6.54
N ALA A 197 11.88 -14.11 -5.91
CA ALA A 197 10.87 -14.86 -6.64
C ALA A 197 9.96 -13.96 -7.49
N ILE A 198 9.54 -12.81 -6.95
CA ILE A 198 8.74 -11.82 -7.68
C ILE A 198 9.56 -11.21 -8.84
N GLN A 199 10.82 -10.81 -8.60
CA GLN A 199 11.70 -10.30 -9.66
C GLN A 199 11.97 -11.35 -10.76
N LYS A 200 12.11 -12.62 -10.40
CA LYS A 200 12.20 -13.72 -11.37
C LYS A 200 10.93 -13.86 -12.20
N ASN A 201 9.75 -13.70 -11.61
CA ASN A 201 8.49 -13.72 -12.34
C ASN A 201 8.34 -12.49 -13.24
N ILE A 202 8.75 -11.30 -12.80
CA ILE A 202 8.80 -10.09 -13.65
C ILE A 202 9.64 -10.33 -14.91
N THR A 203 10.79 -11.01 -14.77
CA THR A 203 11.71 -11.26 -15.89
C THR A 203 11.35 -12.45 -16.78
N THR A 204 10.65 -13.46 -16.26
CA THR A 204 10.34 -14.70 -17.00
C THR A 204 8.84 -14.94 -17.18
N GLY A 205 8.06 -15.00 -16.10
CA GLY A 205 6.63 -15.32 -16.14
C GLY A 205 5.71 -14.19 -16.63
N TRP A 206 6.09 -12.94 -16.41
CA TRP A 206 5.31 -11.74 -16.74
C TRP A 206 6.02 -10.82 -17.73
N ALA A 207 7.11 -11.26 -18.36
CA ALA A 207 7.92 -10.44 -19.26
C ALA A 207 7.09 -9.73 -20.35
N ASP A 208 6.10 -10.42 -20.92
CA ASP A 208 5.21 -9.87 -21.95
C ASP A 208 4.22 -8.82 -21.40
N GLN A 209 3.91 -8.88 -20.11
CA GLN A 209 3.00 -7.95 -19.42
C GLN A 209 3.73 -6.72 -18.87
N VAL A 210 5.00 -6.85 -18.48
CA VAL A 210 5.77 -5.76 -17.85
C VAL A 210 5.77 -4.50 -18.71
N LYS A 211 5.92 -4.63 -20.04
CA LYS A 211 5.86 -3.48 -20.96
C LYS A 211 4.52 -2.73 -20.90
N SER A 212 3.41 -3.44 -20.70
CA SER A 212 2.11 -2.78 -20.57
C SER A 212 1.94 -2.15 -19.19
N TRP A 213 2.57 -2.71 -18.15
CA TRP A 213 2.57 -2.11 -16.81
C TRP A 213 3.38 -0.81 -16.76
N GLU A 214 4.52 -0.76 -17.45
CA GLU A 214 5.40 0.42 -17.54
C GLU A 214 4.81 1.51 -18.45
N SER A 215 3.86 1.17 -19.32
CA SER A 215 3.21 2.10 -20.23
C SER A 215 2.24 3.02 -19.48
N CYS A 216 2.44 4.32 -19.61
CA CYS A 216 1.52 5.33 -19.12
C CYS A 216 1.47 6.50 -20.11
N SER A 217 0.28 7.08 -20.33
CA SER A 217 0.11 8.25 -21.22
C SER A 217 0.69 9.54 -20.61
N TYR A 218 0.85 9.58 -19.28
CA TYR A 218 1.29 10.74 -18.49
C TYR A 218 0.47 12.02 -18.74
N THR A 219 -0.80 11.88 -19.17
CA THR A 219 -1.71 13.02 -19.40
C THR A 219 -1.98 13.80 -18.12
N ASP A 220 -2.08 13.10 -16.99
CA ASP A 220 -2.31 13.68 -15.65
C ASP A 220 -1.10 13.43 -14.73
N THR A 221 0.11 13.54 -15.29
CA THR A 221 1.41 13.27 -14.60
C THR A 221 1.64 11.80 -14.20
N THR A 222 0.60 11.02 -13.97
CA THR A 222 0.66 9.58 -13.70
C THR A 222 -0.55 8.86 -14.32
N CYS A 223 -0.60 7.53 -14.18
CA CYS A 223 -1.76 6.73 -14.55
C CYS A 223 -2.46 6.13 -13.32
N ALA A 224 -2.47 6.87 -12.20
CA ALA A 224 -3.05 6.42 -10.94
C ALA A 224 -4.49 5.89 -11.08
N ASP A 225 -5.30 6.52 -11.94
CA ASP A 225 -6.67 6.10 -12.19
C ASP A 225 -6.82 4.69 -12.79
N VAL A 226 -5.85 4.30 -13.63
CA VAL A 226 -5.78 2.93 -14.18
C VAL A 226 -5.49 1.96 -13.05
N TYR A 227 -4.56 2.31 -12.16
CA TYR A 227 -4.14 1.44 -11.05
C TYR A 227 -5.28 1.24 -10.06
N ALA A 228 -6.00 2.32 -9.71
CA ALA A 228 -7.20 2.26 -8.88
C ALA A 228 -8.31 1.41 -9.51
N SER A 229 -8.53 1.56 -10.83
CA SER A 229 -9.52 0.75 -11.57
C SER A 229 -9.20 -0.74 -11.54
N GLU A 230 -7.94 -1.12 -11.72
CA GLU A 230 -7.50 -2.50 -11.60
C GLU A 230 -7.63 -3.03 -10.15
N SER A 231 -7.39 -2.18 -9.15
CA SER A 231 -7.51 -2.58 -7.73
C SER A 231 -8.95 -2.84 -7.33
N ILE A 232 -9.91 -2.00 -7.71
CA ILE A 232 -11.33 -2.26 -7.42
C ILE A 232 -11.86 -3.50 -8.17
N GLU A 233 -11.40 -3.73 -9.41
CA GLU A 233 -11.72 -4.97 -10.14
C GLU A 233 -11.17 -6.19 -9.38
N ALA A 234 -9.91 -6.14 -8.95
CA ALA A 234 -9.31 -7.20 -8.15
C ALA A 234 -10.01 -7.38 -6.78
N ALA A 235 -10.47 -6.30 -6.16
CA ALA A 235 -11.19 -6.36 -4.90
C ALA A 235 -12.50 -7.15 -5.07
N CYS A 236 -13.28 -6.85 -6.12
CA CYS A 236 -14.51 -7.57 -6.42
C CYS A 236 -14.28 -9.03 -6.82
N ASP A 237 -13.34 -9.27 -7.73
CA ASP A 237 -13.14 -10.60 -8.33
C ASP A 237 -12.44 -11.58 -7.38
N TRP A 238 -11.64 -11.07 -6.44
CA TRP A 238 -10.76 -11.87 -5.60
C TRP A 238 -10.89 -11.62 -4.11
N ALA A 239 -10.92 -10.35 -3.66
CA ALA A 239 -10.90 -10.02 -2.24
C ALA A 239 -12.23 -10.30 -1.55
N TYR A 240 -13.30 -9.65 -2.01
CA TYR A 240 -14.64 -9.80 -1.45
C TYR A 240 -15.25 -11.17 -1.79
N LYS A 241 -14.85 -11.75 -2.92
CA LYS A 241 -15.37 -13.03 -3.38
C LYS A 241 -15.04 -14.13 -2.37
N ASP A 242 -16.08 -14.82 -1.91
CA ASP A 242 -16.04 -15.90 -0.91
C ASP A 242 -15.58 -15.47 0.51
N ALA A 243 -15.48 -14.16 0.78
CA ALA A 243 -15.06 -13.60 2.07
C ALA A 243 -16.18 -12.78 2.73
N THR A 244 -17.20 -13.48 3.22
CA THR A 244 -18.32 -12.86 3.95
C THR A 244 -18.07 -12.87 5.46
N GLU A 245 -18.75 -11.99 6.20
CA GLU A 245 -18.68 -11.90 7.66
C GLU A 245 -18.75 -13.28 8.34
N GLY A 246 -17.77 -13.57 9.20
CA GLY A 246 -17.62 -14.80 9.95
C GLY A 246 -17.01 -15.98 9.19
N SER A 247 -16.64 -15.83 7.91
CA SER A 247 -16.00 -16.89 7.14
C SER A 247 -14.63 -17.28 7.71
N VAL A 248 -14.21 -18.52 7.42
CA VAL A 248 -12.87 -19.01 7.74
C VAL A 248 -12.11 -19.13 6.42
N LEU A 249 -11.10 -18.29 6.24
CA LEU A 249 -10.26 -18.23 5.05
C LEU A 249 -8.99 -19.04 5.32
N GLU A 250 -8.81 -20.11 4.56
CA GLU A 250 -7.70 -21.06 4.71
C GLU A 250 -7.01 -21.31 3.35
N ASP A 251 -6.49 -22.51 3.12
CA ASP A 251 -5.68 -22.86 1.95
C ASP A 251 -6.35 -22.56 0.61
N GLU A 252 -7.66 -22.80 0.46
CA GLU A 252 -8.36 -22.51 -0.79
C GLU A 252 -8.33 -21.01 -1.12
N TYR A 253 -8.61 -20.15 -0.13
CA TYR A 253 -8.55 -18.70 -0.29
C TYR A 253 -7.11 -18.24 -0.48
N PHE A 254 -6.19 -18.69 0.38
CA PHE A 254 -4.78 -18.34 0.35
C PHE A 254 -4.12 -18.67 -1.01
N LEU A 255 -4.20 -19.92 -1.45
CA LEU A 255 -3.50 -20.38 -2.66
C LEU A 255 -4.09 -19.76 -3.94
N SER A 256 -5.38 -19.43 -3.95
CA SER A 256 -6.01 -18.78 -5.11
C SER A 256 -5.75 -17.27 -5.18
N ARG A 257 -5.57 -16.59 -4.05
CA ARG A 257 -5.35 -15.13 -3.99
C ARG A 257 -3.87 -14.74 -3.94
N LEU A 258 -2.97 -15.60 -3.48
CA LEU A 258 -1.53 -15.33 -3.46
C LEU A 258 -0.95 -14.93 -4.84
N PRO A 259 -1.33 -15.56 -5.98
CA PRO A 259 -0.87 -15.09 -7.29
C PRO A 259 -1.32 -13.66 -7.63
N VAL A 260 -2.50 -13.25 -7.14
CA VAL A 260 -3.04 -11.89 -7.33
C VAL A 260 -2.21 -10.90 -6.51
N VAL A 261 -1.98 -11.20 -5.22
CA VAL A 261 -1.13 -10.39 -4.34
C VAL A 261 0.27 -10.21 -4.93
N ASN A 262 0.94 -11.30 -5.32
CA ASN A 262 2.27 -11.23 -5.94
C ASN A 262 2.28 -10.40 -7.23
N LYS A 263 1.22 -10.47 -8.04
CA LYS A 263 1.07 -9.66 -9.25
C LYS A 263 0.90 -8.17 -8.90
N ARG A 264 0.10 -7.83 -7.90
CA ARG A 264 -0.11 -6.43 -7.47
C ARG A 264 1.16 -5.82 -6.90
N LEU A 265 1.91 -6.55 -6.06
CA LEU A 265 3.23 -6.14 -5.55
C LEU A 265 4.22 -5.89 -6.70
N ALA A 266 4.26 -6.79 -7.69
CA ALA A 266 5.09 -6.63 -8.88
C ALA A 266 4.69 -5.40 -9.71
N GLN A 267 3.40 -5.21 -9.98
CA GLN A 267 2.89 -4.07 -10.73
C GLN A 267 3.24 -2.75 -10.05
N ALA A 268 3.07 -2.66 -8.73
CA ALA A 268 3.41 -1.48 -7.95
C ALA A 268 4.89 -1.13 -8.07
N GLY A 269 5.80 -2.09 -7.84
CA GLY A 269 7.24 -1.85 -7.93
C GLY A 269 7.70 -1.48 -9.34
N VAL A 270 7.16 -2.16 -10.36
CA VAL A 270 7.44 -1.85 -11.78
C VAL A 270 6.96 -0.45 -12.16
N ARG A 271 5.75 -0.07 -11.75
CA ARG A 271 5.16 1.25 -12.06
C ARG A 271 5.84 2.38 -11.30
N LEU A 272 6.18 2.16 -10.04
CA LEU A 272 6.96 3.11 -9.25
C LEU A 272 8.29 3.44 -9.93
N ALA A 273 9.05 2.40 -10.32
CA ALA A 273 10.28 2.60 -11.08
C ALA A 273 10.05 3.27 -12.43
N ALA A 274 9.03 2.86 -13.18
CA ALA A 274 8.73 3.42 -14.50
C ALA A 274 8.42 4.92 -14.45
N ILE A 275 7.66 5.37 -13.45
CA ILE A 275 7.34 6.80 -13.26
C ILE A 275 8.60 7.58 -12.89
N LEU A 276 9.40 7.11 -11.93
CA LEU A 276 10.66 7.77 -11.56
C LEU A 276 11.62 7.85 -12.75
N ASN A 277 11.77 6.75 -13.49
CA ASN A 277 12.62 6.68 -14.68
C ASN A 277 12.15 7.57 -15.83
N HIS A 278 10.84 7.83 -15.92
CA HIS A 278 10.28 8.72 -16.94
C HIS A 278 10.72 10.17 -16.70
N TYR A 279 10.67 10.62 -15.45
CA TYR A 279 10.93 12.01 -15.07
C TYR A 279 12.40 12.30 -14.75
N PHE A 280 13.15 11.31 -14.26
CA PHE A 280 14.55 11.43 -13.92
C PHE A 280 15.37 10.50 -14.83
N LYS A 281 16.23 11.08 -15.66
CA LYS A 281 16.99 10.38 -16.72
C LYS A 281 18.49 10.49 -16.49
#